data_AF-A0A2I0VTX6-F1
#
_entry.id   AF-A0A2I0VTX6-F1
#
_cell.length_a   1.000
_cell.length_b   1.000
_cell.length_c   1.000
_cell.angle_alpha   90.00
_cell.angle_beta   90.00
_cell.angle_gamma   90.00
#
_symmetry.space_group_name_H-M   'P 1'
#
loop_
_entity.id
_entity.type
_entity.pdbx_description
1 polymer ?
#
loop_
_entity_poly.entity_id
_entity_poly.type
_entity_poly.pdbx_seq_one_letter_code
_entity_poly.pdbx_strand_id
1 'polypeptide(L)'
;MWMLHDSFLEVVQENWNAPVFPSNSMNGMKRFWLKLKRLKQVLNLWNHKVFKNLFTNILLCEDKVLSLDNGYQLCHDNTKFNLLQEAKASLFKLQAQEEAFWKRKASAKHLVDGDNNTKYFHSFVNRKRVKNSISKIMGEDGSFMKEKEEIANFVVQHVQIRLNKVFTSSNIFNENLIPNIISQEVNALLGNHPSMDKLKEIIFDINGD
;
A
#
# COMPACT_ATOMS: atom_id res chain seq x y z
N MET A 1 6.59 -1.13 12.20
CA MET A 1 7.05 -1.22 13.59
C MET A 1 8.48 -0.73 13.73
N TRP A 2 9.54 -1.49 13.41
CA TRP A 2 10.93 -1.00 13.56
C TRP A 2 11.21 0.30 12.81
N MET A 3 10.81 0.40 11.54
CA MET A 3 11.01 1.61 10.71
C MET A 3 10.16 2.82 11.14
N LEU A 4 9.27 2.66 12.12
CA LEU A 4 8.43 3.75 12.65
C LEU A 4 8.99 4.28 13.98
N HIS A 5 10.08 3.70 14.48
CA HIS A 5 10.70 4.10 15.73
C HIS A 5 11.90 5.00 15.43
N ASP A 6 11.97 6.16 16.09
CA ASP A 6 12.91 7.22 15.77
C ASP A 6 14.38 6.76 15.83
N SER A 7 14.74 5.96 16.84
CA SER A 7 16.10 5.44 17.00
C SER A 7 16.49 4.27 16.08
N PHE A 8 15.59 3.79 15.21
CA PHE A 8 15.90 2.64 14.34
C PHE A 8 17.05 2.94 13.38
N LEU A 9 17.02 4.11 12.72
CA LEU A 9 18.04 4.48 11.75
C LEU A 9 19.40 4.68 12.41
N GLU A 10 19.43 5.28 13.60
CA GLU A 10 20.64 5.48 14.40
C GLU A 10 21.31 4.14 14.71
N VAL A 11 20.55 3.17 15.22
CA VAL A 11 21.05 1.83 15.55
C VAL A 11 21.62 1.11 14.32
N VAL A 12 20.98 1.26 13.16
CA VAL A 12 21.47 0.67 11.90
C VAL A 12 22.77 1.36 11.47
N GLN A 13 22.83 2.69 11.54
CA GLN A 13 23.98 3.50 11.12
C GLN A 13 25.21 3.25 12.01
N GLU A 14 25.04 3.22 13.33
CA GLU A 14 26.09 2.86 14.30
C GLU A 14 26.65 1.48 14.00
N ASN A 15 25.78 0.49 13.80
CA ASN A 15 26.22 -0.85 13.44
C ASN A 15 26.90 -0.89 12.06
N TRP A 16 26.49 -0.05 11.10
CA TRP A 16 27.09 -0.04 9.77
C TRP A 16 28.51 0.54 9.79
N ASN A 17 28.74 1.54 10.64
CA ASN A 17 30.01 2.23 10.79
C ASN A 17 30.99 1.50 11.72
N ALA A 18 30.50 0.61 12.58
CA ALA A 18 31.35 -0.14 13.49
C ALA A 18 32.40 -0.99 12.75
N PRO A 19 33.66 -1.03 13.24
CA PRO A 19 34.77 -1.71 12.57
C PRO A 19 34.51 -3.22 12.45
N VAL A 20 35.03 -3.84 11.38
CA VAL A 20 34.94 -5.28 11.14
C VAL A 20 36.35 -5.85 11.16
N PHE A 21 36.61 -6.81 12.04
CA PHE A 21 37.92 -7.44 12.21
C PHE A 21 37.95 -8.84 11.60
N PRO A 22 39.04 -9.26 10.93
CA PRO A 22 40.22 -8.47 10.56
C PRO A 22 39.94 -7.53 9.37
N SER A 23 40.32 -6.25 9.49
CA SER A 23 40.00 -5.21 8.50
C SER A 23 40.71 -5.40 7.15
N ASN A 24 41.91 -6.00 7.17
CA ASN A 24 42.81 -6.00 6.01
C ASN A 24 42.68 -7.26 5.13
N SER A 25 41.93 -8.27 5.58
CA SER A 25 41.82 -9.58 4.89
C SER A 25 40.43 -9.87 4.33
N MET A 26 39.42 -9.04 4.62
CA MET A 26 38.04 -9.36 4.31
C MET A 26 37.40 -8.35 3.35
N ASN A 27 37.37 -8.70 2.07
CA ASN A 27 36.82 -7.88 1.00
C ASN A 27 35.49 -8.44 0.47
N GLY A 28 34.70 -7.55 -0.13
CA GLY A 28 33.46 -7.89 -0.84
C GLY A 28 32.38 -8.53 0.04
N MET A 29 31.77 -9.61 -0.47
CA MET A 29 30.57 -10.24 0.10
C MET A 29 30.74 -10.74 1.55
N LYS A 30 31.95 -11.18 1.94
CA LYS A 30 32.22 -11.65 3.31
C LYS A 30 32.10 -10.54 4.35
N ARG A 31 32.57 -9.33 4.02
CA ARG A 31 32.45 -8.15 4.89
C ARG A 31 31.00 -7.71 5.03
N PHE A 32 30.26 -7.72 3.91
CA PHE A 32 28.83 -7.42 3.91
C PHE A 32 28.04 -8.42 4.77
N TRP A 33 28.27 -9.72 4.59
CA TRP A 33 27.62 -10.76 5.39
C TRP A 33 27.89 -10.61 6.90
N LEU A 34 29.12 -10.30 7.30
CA LEU A 34 29.42 -10.04 8.71
C LEU A 34 28.70 -8.82 9.27
N LYS A 35 28.63 -7.72 8.51
CA LYS A 35 27.86 -6.53 8.91
C LYS A 35 26.39 -6.90 9.13
N LEU A 36 25.80 -7.70 8.24
CA LEU A 36 24.42 -8.20 8.39
C LEU A 36 24.27 -9.15 9.58
N LYS A 37 25.23 -10.05 9.81
CA LYS A 37 25.22 -10.98 10.95
C LYS A 37 25.25 -10.22 12.28
N ARG A 38 26.09 -9.20 12.39
CA ARG A 38 26.16 -8.31 13.55
C ARG A 38 24.87 -7.49 13.70
N LEU A 39 24.39 -6.92 12.59
CA LEU A 39 23.14 -6.16 12.59
C LEU A 39 21.98 -6.98 13.14
N LYS A 40 21.86 -8.26 12.75
CA LYS A 40 20.83 -9.17 13.28
C LYS A 40 20.90 -9.29 14.81
N GLN A 41 22.10 -9.39 15.39
CA GLN A 41 22.26 -9.49 16.85
C GLN A 41 21.88 -8.19 17.54
N VAL A 42 22.37 -7.05 17.03
CA VAL A 42 22.06 -5.72 17.55
C VAL A 42 20.55 -5.45 17.48
N LEU A 43 19.92 -5.73 16.34
CA LEU A 43 18.47 -5.56 16.16
C LEU A 43 17.67 -6.50 17.06
N ASN A 44 18.12 -7.73 17.31
CA ASN A 44 17.45 -8.62 18.25
C ASN A 44 17.50 -8.08 19.70
N LEU A 45 18.65 -7.56 20.13
CA LEU A 45 18.80 -6.96 21.45
C LEU A 45 18.00 -5.66 21.57
N TRP A 46 18.08 -4.79 20.57
CA TRP A 46 17.30 -3.57 20.51
C TRP A 46 15.80 -3.85 20.50
N ASN A 47 15.34 -4.84 19.71
CA ASN A 47 13.95 -5.25 19.69
C ASN A 47 13.46 -5.77 21.04
N HIS A 48 14.31 -6.50 21.77
CA HIS A 48 13.99 -6.91 23.13
C HIS A 48 13.93 -5.72 24.10
N LYS A 49 14.86 -4.78 24.01
CA LYS A 49 14.88 -3.60 24.89
C LYS A 49 13.72 -2.65 24.62
N VAL A 50 13.35 -2.45 23.36
CA VAL A 50 12.38 -1.44 22.92
C VAL A 50 10.97 -2.01 22.75
N PHE A 51 10.81 -3.19 22.16
CA PHE A 51 9.50 -3.72 21.75
C PHE A 51 9.03 -4.98 22.45
N LYS A 52 9.87 -5.76 23.16
CA LYS A 52 9.32 -6.89 23.94
C LYS A 52 8.28 -6.42 24.96
N ASN A 53 8.43 -5.18 25.41
CA ASN A 53 7.47 -4.52 26.27
C ASN A 53 6.25 -4.00 25.50
N LEU A 54 6.04 -4.26 24.21
CA LEU A 54 4.89 -3.69 23.48
C LEU A 54 3.57 -4.09 24.14
N PHE A 55 3.34 -5.40 24.33
CA PHE A 55 2.10 -5.90 24.92
C PHE A 55 1.96 -5.48 26.38
N THR A 56 3.05 -5.48 27.15
CA THR A 56 3.03 -4.99 28.54
C THR A 56 2.81 -3.48 28.62
N ASN A 57 3.38 -2.70 27.69
CA ASN A 57 3.21 -1.25 27.61
C ASN A 57 1.79 -0.90 27.18
N ILE A 58 1.17 -1.69 26.29
CA ILE A 58 -0.24 -1.54 25.94
C ILE A 58 -1.10 -1.76 27.18
N LEU A 59 -0.89 -2.87 27.92
CA LEU A 59 -1.61 -3.15 29.16
C LEU A 59 -1.43 -2.02 30.20
N LEU A 60 -0.20 -1.56 30.42
CA LEU A 60 0.07 -0.44 31.33
C LEU A 60 -0.58 0.87 30.88
N CYS A 61 -0.59 1.15 29.57
CA CYS A 61 -1.28 2.31 29.02
C CYS A 61 -2.80 2.19 29.12
N GLU A 62 -3.37 1.00 28.93
CA GLU A 62 -4.79 0.71 29.12
C GLU A 62 -5.20 0.96 30.57
N ASP A 63 -4.45 0.40 31.54
CA ASP A 63 -4.66 0.64 32.96
C ASP A 63 -4.54 2.13 33.31
N LYS A 64 -3.55 2.83 32.73
CA LYS A 64 -3.40 4.27 32.92
C LYS A 64 -4.61 5.05 32.39
N VAL A 65 -5.09 4.72 31.19
CA VAL A 65 -6.29 5.36 30.61
C VAL A 65 -7.52 5.09 31.49
N LEU A 66 -7.72 3.85 31.94
CA LEU A 66 -8.81 3.48 32.84
C LEU A 66 -8.77 4.26 34.16
N SER A 67 -7.59 4.37 34.78
CA SER A 67 -7.42 5.12 36.03
C SER A 67 -7.75 6.62 35.87
N LEU A 68 -7.32 7.22 34.75
CA LEU A 68 -7.59 8.63 34.45
C LEU A 68 -9.05 8.87 34.07
N ASP A 69 -9.68 7.93 33.36
CA ASP A 69 -11.10 8.00 32.99
C ASP A 69 -11.98 7.95 34.23
N ASN A 70 -11.71 7.01 35.15
CA ASN A 70 -12.38 6.94 36.44
C ASN A 70 -12.17 8.23 37.27
N GLY A 71 -10.95 8.75 37.30
CA GLY A 71 -10.62 9.98 38.02
C GLY A 71 -11.29 11.24 37.45
N TYR A 72 -11.58 11.25 36.15
CA TYR A 72 -12.33 12.31 35.46
C TYR A 72 -13.84 12.18 35.67
N GLN A 73 -14.39 10.96 35.64
CA GLN A 73 -15.81 10.70 35.93
C GLN A 73 -16.20 11.17 37.34
N LEU A 74 -15.30 11.02 38.32
CA LEU A 74 -15.51 11.48 39.69
C LEU A 74 -15.42 13.00 39.85
N CYS A 75 -14.62 13.67 39.01
CA CYS A 75 -14.41 15.11 39.09
C CYS A 75 -13.94 15.63 37.72
N HIS A 76 -14.84 16.35 37.05
CA HIS A 76 -14.61 16.96 35.73
C HIS A 76 -13.70 18.18 35.85
N ASP A 77 -12.40 17.91 35.84
CA ASP A 77 -11.34 18.93 35.76
C ASP A 77 -10.69 18.91 34.37
N ASN A 78 -10.44 20.10 33.84
CA ASN A 78 -9.81 20.32 32.55
C ASN A 78 -8.36 19.80 32.53
N THR A 79 -7.67 19.81 33.67
CA THR A 79 -6.31 19.24 33.78
C THR A 79 -6.32 17.71 33.61
N LYS A 80 -7.28 17.03 34.24
CA LYS A 80 -7.48 15.58 34.13
C LYS A 80 -7.93 15.18 32.73
N PHE A 81 -8.75 16.01 32.09
CA PHE A 81 -9.16 15.81 30.70
C PHE A 81 -7.95 15.83 29.74
N ASN A 82 -7.05 16.80 29.89
CA ASN A 82 -5.84 16.86 29.07
C ASN A 82 -4.93 15.63 29.29
N LEU A 83 -4.71 15.23 30.55
CA LEU A 83 -3.92 14.05 30.88
C LEU A 83 -4.53 12.75 30.31
N LEU A 84 -5.86 12.63 30.37
CA LEU A 84 -6.61 11.53 29.75
C LEU A 84 -6.39 11.51 28.23
N GLN A 85 -6.47 12.66 27.57
CA GLN A 85 -6.30 12.77 26.12
C GLN A 85 -4.88 12.38 25.70
N GLU A 86 -3.85 12.81 26.45
CA GLU A 86 -2.47 12.40 26.22
C GLU A 86 -2.25 10.89 26.41
N ALA A 87 -2.86 10.31 27.45
CA ALA A 87 -2.80 8.88 27.69
C ALA A 87 -3.48 8.08 26.57
N LYS A 88 -4.66 8.53 26.11
CA LYS A 88 -5.37 7.94 24.96
C LYS A 88 -4.54 8.04 23.68
N ALA A 89 -3.94 9.20 23.41
CA ALA A 89 -3.06 9.39 22.25
C ALA A 89 -1.84 8.45 22.29
N SER A 90 -1.25 8.25 23.47
CA SER A 90 -0.14 7.31 23.66
C SER A 90 -0.57 5.86 23.43
N LEU A 91 -1.74 5.48 23.93
CA LEU A 91 -2.33 4.16 23.69
C LEU A 91 -2.62 3.91 22.21
N PHE A 92 -3.19 4.88 21.49
CA PHE A 92 -3.40 4.78 20.05
C PHE A 92 -2.10 4.55 19.27
N LYS A 93 -1.01 5.23 19.64
CA LYS A 93 0.32 5.01 19.02
C LYS A 93 0.79 3.57 19.23
N LEU A 94 0.64 3.02 20.43
CA LEU A 94 1.04 1.64 20.73
C LEU A 94 0.17 0.61 19.99
N GLN A 95 -1.15 0.83 19.92
CA GLN A 95 -2.06 -0.02 19.15
C GLN A 95 -1.74 0.00 17.65
N ALA A 96 -1.39 1.16 17.07
CA ALA A 96 -0.94 1.23 15.69
C ALA A 96 0.37 0.45 15.46
N GLN A 97 1.28 0.44 16.44
CA GLN A 97 2.48 -0.38 16.40
C GLN A 97 2.17 -1.88 16.49
N GLU A 98 1.21 -2.28 17.32
CA GLU A 98 0.71 -3.65 17.42
C GLU A 98 0.06 -4.10 16.10
N GLU A 99 -0.80 -3.28 15.51
CA GLU A 99 -1.42 -3.58 14.22
C GLU A 99 -0.34 -3.79 13.14
N ALA A 100 0.66 -2.90 13.08
CA ALA A 100 1.76 -3.04 12.14
C ALA A 100 2.61 -4.30 12.40
N PHE A 101 2.75 -4.72 13.66
CA PHE A 101 3.43 -5.97 14.02
C PHE A 101 2.65 -7.19 13.51
N TRP A 102 1.35 -7.25 13.80
CA TRP A 102 0.50 -8.36 13.36
C TRP A 102 0.36 -8.40 11.85
N LYS A 103 0.24 -7.25 11.19
CA LYS A 103 0.22 -7.15 9.72
C LYS A 103 1.47 -7.76 9.10
N ARG A 104 2.66 -7.43 9.62
CA ARG A 104 3.92 -8.03 9.16
C ARG A 104 3.94 -9.54 9.36
N LYS A 105 3.53 -10.01 10.54
CA LYS A 105 3.51 -11.45 10.86
C LYS A 105 2.51 -12.20 9.98
N ALA A 106 1.35 -11.62 9.72
CA ALA A 106 0.33 -12.17 8.84
C ALA A 106 0.80 -12.20 7.37
N SER A 107 1.44 -11.14 6.87
CA SER A 107 2.02 -11.11 5.52
C SER A 107 3.13 -12.15 5.35
N ALA A 108 4.03 -12.28 6.32
CA ALA A 108 5.08 -13.30 6.29
C ALA A 108 4.48 -14.71 6.30
N LYS A 109 3.46 -14.95 7.14
CA LYS A 109 2.72 -16.21 7.15
C LYS A 109 2.01 -16.46 5.81
N HIS A 110 1.42 -15.43 5.22
CA HIS A 110 0.77 -15.55 3.92
C HIS A 110 1.75 -15.90 2.80
N LEU A 111 2.96 -15.34 2.79
CA LEU A 111 4.01 -15.72 1.84
C LEU A 111 4.41 -17.20 2.00
N VAL A 112 4.71 -17.62 3.23
CA VAL A 112 5.16 -19.00 3.51
C VAL A 112 4.05 -20.04 3.28
N ASP A 113 2.86 -19.79 3.79
CA ASP A 113 1.74 -20.74 3.72
C ASP A 113 1.00 -20.66 2.38
N GLY A 114 1.12 -19.54 1.68
CA GLY A 114 0.57 -19.30 0.34
C GLY A 114 1.32 -20.06 -0.73
N ASP A 115 2.65 -20.01 -0.72
CA ASP A 115 3.50 -20.73 -1.69
C ASP A 115 3.41 -22.26 -1.49
N ASN A 116 3.10 -22.72 -0.29
CA ASN A 116 3.04 -24.15 0.07
C ASN A 116 1.66 -24.80 -0.10
N ASN A 117 0.70 -24.18 -0.82
CA ASN A 117 -0.66 -24.73 -1.06
C ASN A 117 -1.32 -25.29 0.21
N THR A 118 -1.15 -24.62 1.34
CA THR A 118 -1.60 -25.13 2.63
C THR A 118 -3.12 -25.05 2.79
N LYS A 119 -3.69 -25.74 3.79
CA LYS A 119 -5.10 -25.55 4.20
C LYS A 119 -5.46 -24.08 4.46
N TYR A 120 -4.49 -23.29 4.95
CA TYR A 120 -4.64 -21.85 5.15
C TYR A 120 -4.84 -21.10 3.82
N PHE A 121 -4.05 -21.40 2.79
CA PHE A 121 -4.20 -20.82 1.45
C PHE A 121 -5.59 -21.10 0.87
N HIS A 122 -6.04 -22.37 0.90
CA HIS A 122 -7.37 -22.73 0.41
C HIS A 122 -8.50 -22.03 1.20
N SER A 123 -8.35 -21.91 2.52
CA SER A 123 -9.31 -21.20 3.36
C SER A 123 -9.36 -19.69 3.04
N PHE A 124 -8.20 -19.08 2.81
CA PHE A 124 -8.08 -17.68 2.40
C PHE A 124 -8.70 -17.42 1.03
N VAL A 125 -8.39 -18.26 0.03
CA VAL A 125 -8.98 -18.18 -1.31
C VAL A 125 -10.50 -18.35 -1.25
N ASN A 126 -11.00 -19.32 -0.49
CA ASN A 126 -12.45 -19.51 -0.33
C ASN A 126 -13.12 -18.31 0.33
N ARG A 127 -12.53 -17.74 1.39
CA ARG A 127 -13.05 -16.51 2.00
C ARG A 127 -13.07 -15.35 1.00
N LYS A 128 -12.02 -15.20 0.18
CA LYS A 128 -11.95 -14.16 -0.85
C LYS A 128 -12.99 -14.38 -1.95
N ARG A 129 -13.21 -15.64 -2.37
CA ARG A 129 -14.28 -16.01 -3.31
C ARG A 129 -15.66 -15.69 -2.77
N VAL A 130 -15.95 -16.00 -1.50
CA VAL A 130 -17.23 -15.66 -0.86
C VAL A 130 -17.41 -14.15 -0.75
N LYS A 131 -16.39 -13.42 -0.31
CA LYS A 131 -16.45 -11.94 -0.20
C LYS A 131 -16.67 -11.26 -1.56
N ASN A 132 -16.02 -11.77 -2.60
CA ASN A 132 -16.13 -11.21 -3.95
C ASN A 132 -17.30 -11.79 -4.75
N SER A 133 -18.03 -12.75 -4.19
CA SER A 133 -19.23 -13.29 -4.82
C SER A 133 -20.34 -12.26 -4.71
N ILE A 134 -20.88 -11.84 -5.85
CA ILE A 134 -22.05 -10.98 -5.89
C ILE A 134 -23.28 -11.87 -5.66
N SER A 135 -23.89 -11.75 -4.47
CA SER A 135 -25.06 -12.56 -4.09
C SER A 135 -26.38 -12.00 -4.62
N LYS A 136 -26.45 -10.69 -4.85
CA LYS A 136 -27.61 -10.02 -5.44
C LYS A 136 -27.22 -8.68 -6.05
N ILE A 137 -27.89 -8.31 -7.14
CA ILE A 137 -27.79 -6.98 -7.76
C ILE A 137 -29.18 -6.36 -7.78
N MET A 138 -29.26 -5.05 -7.56
CA MET A 138 -30.48 -4.26 -7.71
C MET A 138 -30.48 -3.62 -9.09
N GLY A 139 -31.53 -3.86 -9.88
CA GLY A 139 -31.75 -3.25 -11.18
C GLY A 139 -32.22 -1.80 -11.07
N GLU A 140 -32.32 -1.12 -12.22
CA GLU A 140 -32.78 0.29 -12.29
C GLU A 140 -34.24 0.43 -11.84
N ASP A 141 -35.05 -0.61 -12.03
CA ASP A 141 -36.46 -0.67 -11.61
C ASP A 141 -36.65 -1.03 -10.13
N GLY A 142 -35.56 -1.13 -9.35
CA GLY A 142 -35.60 -1.47 -7.93
C GLY A 142 -35.79 -2.98 -7.62
N SER A 143 -35.87 -3.83 -8.64
CA SER A 143 -35.95 -5.28 -8.48
C SER A 143 -34.59 -5.89 -8.12
N PHE A 144 -34.59 -6.95 -7.28
CA PHE A 144 -33.38 -7.66 -6.90
C PHE A 144 -33.23 -8.96 -7.68
N MET A 145 -32.18 -9.07 -8.48
CA MET A 145 -31.75 -10.32 -9.11
C MET A 145 -30.84 -11.08 -8.15
N LYS A 146 -31.12 -12.36 -7.94
CA LYS A 146 -30.37 -13.24 -7.03
C LYS A 146 -29.76 -14.44 -7.76
N GLU A 147 -30.26 -14.77 -8.94
CA GLU A 147 -29.74 -15.88 -9.72
C GLU A 147 -28.44 -15.47 -10.44
N LYS A 148 -27.46 -16.39 -10.47
CA LYS A 148 -26.14 -16.10 -11.02
C LYS A 148 -26.17 -15.80 -12.52
N GLU A 149 -27.02 -16.51 -13.27
CA GLU A 149 -27.16 -16.30 -14.71
C GLU A 149 -27.82 -14.94 -15.02
N GLU A 150 -28.89 -14.60 -14.29
CA GLU A 150 -29.53 -13.28 -14.38
C GLU A 150 -28.55 -12.15 -14.07
N ILE A 151 -27.78 -12.28 -12.98
CA ILE A 151 -26.75 -11.32 -12.58
C ILE A 151 -25.68 -11.15 -13.68
N ALA A 152 -25.21 -12.26 -14.25
CA ALA A 152 -24.18 -12.22 -15.29
C ALA A 152 -24.70 -11.52 -16.55
N ASN A 153 -25.90 -11.88 -17.01
CA ASN A 153 -26.53 -11.27 -18.18
C ASN A 153 -26.79 -9.78 -17.98
N PHE A 154 -27.30 -9.40 -16.81
CA PHE A 154 -27.52 -8.00 -16.45
C PHE A 154 -26.22 -7.18 -16.47
N VAL A 155 -25.14 -7.70 -15.88
CA VAL A 155 -23.84 -7.03 -15.87
C VAL A 155 -23.29 -6.84 -17.30
N VAL A 156 -23.37 -7.88 -18.14
CA VAL A 156 -22.94 -7.80 -19.55
C VAL A 156 -23.76 -6.75 -20.29
N GLN A 157 -25.09 -6.78 -20.18
CA GLN A 157 -25.97 -5.84 -20.85
C GLN A 157 -25.71 -4.40 -20.38
N HIS A 158 -25.57 -4.18 -19.07
CA HIS A 158 -25.30 -2.87 -18.50
C HIS A 158 -23.97 -2.29 -19.01
N VAL A 159 -22.90 -3.09 -19.03
CA VAL A 159 -21.60 -2.67 -19.54
C VAL A 159 -21.66 -2.43 -21.05
N GLN A 160 -22.33 -3.28 -21.81
CA GLN A 160 -22.49 -3.12 -23.26
C GLN A 160 -23.23 -1.83 -23.61
N ILE A 161 -24.31 -1.51 -22.90
CA ILE A 161 -25.04 -0.23 -23.08
C ILE A 161 -24.14 0.96 -22.73
N ARG A 162 -23.36 0.86 -21.65
CA ARG A 162 -22.47 1.95 -21.20
C ARG A 162 -21.31 2.20 -22.16
N LEU A 163 -20.73 1.14 -22.72
CA LEU A 163 -19.62 1.23 -23.67
C LEU A 163 -20.09 1.61 -25.08
N ASN A 164 -21.29 1.19 -25.48
CA ASN A 164 -21.88 1.51 -26.79
C ASN A 164 -22.75 2.78 -26.76
N LYS A 165 -22.88 3.45 -25.62
CA LYS A 165 -23.40 4.82 -25.61
C LYS A 165 -22.45 5.65 -26.47
N VAL A 166 -22.96 6.14 -27.60
CA VAL A 166 -22.28 7.16 -28.41
C VAL A 166 -21.84 8.22 -27.42
N PHE A 167 -20.52 8.42 -27.31
CA PHE A 167 -19.97 9.50 -26.52
C PHE A 167 -20.46 10.78 -27.20
N THR A 168 -21.62 11.29 -26.80
CA THR A 168 -21.96 12.66 -27.08
C THR A 168 -20.91 13.44 -26.32
N SER A 169 -19.91 13.92 -27.04
CA SER A 169 -19.14 15.06 -26.59
C SER A 169 -20.17 16.15 -26.33
N SER A 170 -20.64 16.24 -25.09
CA SER A 170 -20.99 17.55 -24.58
C SER A 170 -19.78 18.40 -24.93
N ASN A 171 -19.99 19.45 -25.73
CA ASN A 171 -18.96 20.44 -26.05
C ASN A 171 -18.61 21.15 -24.73
N ILE A 172 -17.87 20.46 -23.86
CA ILE A 172 -17.19 21.01 -22.70
C ILE A 172 -15.91 21.70 -23.20
N PHE A 173 -15.47 21.38 -24.43
CA PHE A 173 -14.38 22.06 -25.10
C PHE A 173 -14.88 23.33 -25.77
N ASN A 174 -14.42 24.46 -25.23
CA ASN A 174 -14.55 25.76 -25.88
C ASN A 174 -13.40 25.88 -26.89
N GLU A 175 -13.68 25.72 -28.18
CA GLU A 175 -12.67 25.72 -29.26
C GLU A 175 -11.81 27.00 -29.24
N ASN A 176 -12.33 28.10 -28.69
CA ASN A 176 -11.64 29.37 -28.52
C ASN A 176 -10.46 29.37 -27.52
N LEU A 177 -10.33 28.33 -26.68
CA LEU A 177 -9.24 28.20 -25.70
C LEU A 177 -8.04 27.40 -26.25
N ILE A 178 -8.18 26.78 -27.42
CA ILE A 178 -7.11 26.02 -28.05
C ILE A 178 -6.47 26.95 -29.09
N PRO A 179 -5.22 27.43 -28.87
CA PRO A 179 -4.54 28.22 -29.87
C PRO A 179 -4.39 27.37 -31.14
N ASN A 180 -4.84 27.91 -32.28
CA ASN A 180 -4.73 27.24 -33.57
C ASN A 180 -3.28 27.30 -34.06
N ILE A 181 -2.45 26.40 -33.54
CA ILE A 181 -1.00 26.35 -33.79
C ILE A 181 -0.68 25.63 -35.10
N ILE A 182 -1.60 24.81 -35.62
CA ILE A 182 -1.39 23.97 -36.79
C ILE A 182 -2.20 24.53 -37.96
N SER A 183 -1.51 24.99 -39.01
CA SER A 183 -2.20 25.45 -40.22
C SER A 183 -2.95 24.29 -40.91
N GLN A 184 -4.01 24.61 -41.64
CA GLN A 184 -4.85 23.64 -42.33
C GLN A 184 -4.05 22.71 -43.26
N GLU A 185 -2.96 23.23 -43.84
CA GLU A 185 -2.02 22.51 -44.68
C GLU A 185 -1.18 21.49 -43.90
N VAL A 186 -0.68 21.86 -42.71
CA VAL A 186 0.07 20.93 -41.84
C VAL A 186 -0.84 19.83 -41.34
N ASN A 187 -2.10 20.15 -41.05
CA ASN A 187 -3.09 19.16 -40.62
C ASN A 187 -3.42 18.16 -41.75
N ALA A 188 -3.54 18.65 -43.00
CA ALA A 188 -3.69 17.80 -44.18
C ALA A 188 -2.44 16.91 -44.42
N LEU A 189 -1.24 17.43 -44.17
CA LEU A 189 0.00 16.66 -44.27
C LEU A 189 0.10 15.56 -43.19
N LEU A 190 -0.34 15.83 -41.95
CA LEU A 190 -0.34 14.86 -40.85
C LEU A 190 -1.38 13.74 -41.04
N GLY A 191 -2.49 14.03 -41.72
CA GLY A 191 -3.53 13.04 -42.03
C GLY A 191 -3.24 12.17 -43.26
N ASN A 192 -2.24 12.52 -44.06
CA ASN A 192 -1.89 11.75 -45.25
C ASN A 192 -1.10 10.48 -44.88
N HIS A 193 -1.43 9.37 -45.55
CA HIS A 193 -0.68 8.13 -45.44
C HIS A 193 0.78 8.36 -45.85
N PRO A 194 1.78 8.01 -45.03
CA PRO A 194 3.19 8.20 -45.39
C PRO A 194 3.53 7.39 -46.64
N SER A 195 4.10 8.02 -47.67
CA SER A 195 4.50 7.29 -48.89
C SER A 195 5.69 6.37 -48.60
N MET A 196 5.76 5.24 -49.29
CA MET A 196 6.84 4.26 -49.13
C MET A 196 8.24 4.86 -49.40
N ASP A 197 8.33 5.84 -50.28
CA ASP A 197 9.60 6.52 -50.57
C ASP A 197 10.07 7.37 -49.39
N LYS A 198 9.15 8.07 -48.71
CA LYS A 198 9.46 8.87 -47.52
C LYS A 198 9.84 8.00 -46.32
N LEU A 199 9.20 6.83 -46.17
CA LEU A 199 9.59 5.83 -45.18
C LEU A 199 10.99 5.28 -45.45
N LYS A 200 11.30 5.00 -46.72
CA LYS A 200 12.63 4.51 -47.13
C LYS A 200 13.70 5.55 -46.84
N GLU A 201 13.46 6.80 -47.21
CA GLU A 201 14.38 7.93 -46.96
C GLU A 201 14.68 8.09 -45.46
N ILE A 202 13.65 8.10 -44.60
CA ILE A 202 13.81 8.17 -43.14
C ILE A 202 14.57 6.97 -42.58
N ILE A 203 14.33 5.75 -43.07
CA ILE A 203 15.05 4.55 -42.64
C ILE A 203 16.54 4.64 -42.99
N PHE A 204 16.89 5.24 -44.13
CA PHE A 204 18.29 5.45 -44.53
C PHE A 204 18.93 6.66 -43.85
N ASP A 205 18.15 7.66 -43.42
CA ASP A 205 18.61 8.83 -42.67
C ASP A 205 18.78 8.57 -41.16
N ILE A 206 18.21 7.46 -40.65
CA ILE A 206 18.53 6.97 -39.30
C ILE A 206 19.95 6.39 -39.34
N ASN A 207 20.95 7.26 -39.22
CA ASN A 207 22.32 6.88 -38.91
C ASN A 207 22.32 6.16 -37.56
N GLY A 208 22.85 4.94 -37.55
CA GLY A 208 23.11 4.18 -36.34
C GLY A 208 24.32 4.77 -35.61
N ASP A 209 24.06 5.31 -34.43
CA ASP A 209 25.00 5.22 -33.29
C ASP A 209 24.72 3.93 -32.51
#